data_AF-A0A4V1V3Q3-F1
#
_entry.id   AF-A0A4V1V3Q3-F1
#
_cell.length_a   1.000
_cell.length_b   1.000
_cell.length_c   1.000
_cell.angle_alpha   90.00
_cell.angle_beta   90.00
_cell.angle_gamma   90.00
#
_symmetry.space_group_name_H-M   'P 1'
#
loop_
_entity.id
_entity.type
_entity.pdbx_description
1 polymer ?
#
loop_
_entity_poly.entity_id
_entity_poly.type
_entity_poly.pdbx_seq_one_letter_code
_entity_poly.pdbx_strand_id
1 'polypeptide(L)'
;MGLTLTAILLGIVEGLTEFIPVSSTGHLILATELFGWDAEEWAMFNVVIQLGAILAVVYQYCGTFWGAARGVLKLEPQGLRFARNVLLGFLPSAIIGLI
;
A
#
# COMPACT_ATOMS: atom_id res chain seq x y z
N MET A 1 -21.12 -7.33 -13.91
CA MET A 1 -20.93 -8.22 -12.74
C MET A 1 -21.53 -7.56 -11.49
N GLY A 2 -21.84 -8.28 -10.41
CA GLY A 2 -22.33 -7.63 -9.18
C GLY A 2 -21.25 -6.78 -8.49
N LEU A 3 -21.62 -5.68 -7.83
CA LEU A 3 -20.68 -4.78 -7.12
C LEU A 3 -19.82 -5.54 -6.10
N THR A 4 -20.43 -6.35 -5.25
CA THR A 4 -19.73 -7.11 -4.20
C THR A 4 -18.72 -8.10 -4.79
N LEU A 5 -19.09 -8.82 -5.85
CA LEU A 5 -18.19 -9.77 -6.49
C LEU A 5 -17.01 -9.05 -7.15
N THR A 6 -17.27 -7.92 -7.80
CA THR A 6 -16.22 -7.06 -8.38
C THR A 6 -15.25 -6.59 -7.28
N ALA A 7 -15.77 -6.08 -6.16
CA ALA A 7 -14.95 -5.62 -5.05
C ALA A 7 -14.08 -6.73 -4.45
N ILE A 8 -14.62 -7.94 -4.29
CA ILE A 8 -13.86 -9.11 -3.80
C ILE A 8 -12.73 -9.46 -4.78
N LEU A 9 -13.03 -9.54 -6.08
CA LEU A 9 -12.03 -9.92 -7.08
C LEU A 9 -10.92 -8.87 -7.22
N LEU A 10 -11.28 -7.58 -7.26
CA LEU A 10 -10.29 -6.50 -7.28
C LEU A 10 -9.45 -6.47 -6.01
N GLY A 11 -10.04 -6.74 -4.84
CA GLY A 11 -9.30 -6.87 -3.59
C GLY A 11 -8.29 -8.04 -3.60
N ILE A 12 -8.66 -9.17 -4.22
CA ILE A 12 -7.74 -10.30 -4.41
C ILE A 12 -6.60 -9.92 -5.36
N VAL A 13 -6.91 -9.27 -6.49
CA VAL A 13 -5.91 -8.82 -7.47
C VAL A 13 -4.93 -7.86 -6.80
N GLU A 14 -5.43 -6.85 -6.10
CA GLU A 14 -4.62 -5.88 -5.34
C GLU A 14 -3.71 -6.59 -4.33
N GLY A 15 -4.28 -7.41 -3.45
CA GLY A 15 -3.52 -8.10 -2.40
C GLY A 15 -2.44 -9.05 -2.95
N LEU A 16 -2.63 -9.63 -4.13
CA LEU A 16 -1.64 -10.50 -4.79
C LEU A 16 -0.57 -9.72 -5.54
N THR A 17 -0.91 -8.56 -6.11
CA THR A 17 -0.03 -7.85 -7.05
C THR A 17 0.73 -6.69 -6.43
N GLU A 18 0.30 -6.15 -5.28
CA GLU A 18 0.93 -4.99 -4.65
C GLU A 18 2.36 -5.26 -4.18
N PHE A 19 2.66 -6.48 -3.72
CA PHE A 19 3.97 -6.82 -3.18
C PHE A 19 4.90 -7.52 -4.18
N ILE A 20 4.39 -7.86 -5.36
CA ILE A 20 5.15 -8.49 -6.43
C ILE A 20 5.44 -7.42 -7.48
N PRO A 21 6.65 -7.35 -8.07
CA PRO A 21 7.02 -6.28 -9.01
C PRO A 21 6.34 -6.45 -10.39
N VAL A 22 5.01 -6.34 -10.44
CA VAL A 22 4.17 -6.55 -11.63
C VAL A 22 3.20 -5.38 -11.92
N SER A 23 3.23 -4.31 -11.12
CA SER A 23 2.30 -3.17 -11.19
C SER A 23 0.85 -3.52 -10.88
N SER A 24 0.43 -3.35 -9.62
CA SER A 24 -0.95 -3.52 -9.15
C SER A 24 -1.93 -2.56 -9.85
N THR A 25 -1.55 -1.30 -10.03
CA THR A 25 -2.40 -0.28 -10.68
C THR A 25 -2.81 -0.69 -12.10
N GLY A 26 -1.89 -1.23 -12.90
CA GLY A 26 -2.21 -1.70 -14.25
C GLY A 26 -3.19 -2.88 -14.23
N HIS A 27 -2.98 -3.84 -13.32
CA HIS A 27 -3.87 -4.99 -13.18
C HIS A 27 -5.28 -4.59 -12.72
N LEU A 28 -5.41 -3.61 -11.82
CA LEU A 28 -6.71 -3.11 -11.38
C LEU A 28 -7.47 -2.40 -12.49
N ILE A 29 -6.82 -1.52 -13.25
CA ILE A 29 -7.45 -0.83 -14.39
C ILE A 29 -7.97 -1.85 -15.41
N LEU A 30 -7.11 -2.80 -15.82
CA LEU A 30 -7.47 -3.84 -16.78
C LEU A 30 -8.58 -4.76 -16.27
N ALA A 31 -8.53 -5.16 -15.00
CA ALA A 31 -9.54 -6.02 -14.40
C ALA A 31 -10.90 -5.31 -14.31
N THR A 32 -10.93 -4.03 -13.90
CA THR A 32 -12.16 -3.23 -13.82
C THR A 32 -12.85 -3.11 -15.17
N GLU A 33 -12.10 -2.77 -16.23
CA GLU A 33 -12.61 -2.71 -17.61
C GLU A 33 -13.12 -4.08 -18.10
N LEU A 34 -12.36 -5.15 -17.82
CA LEU A 34 -12.75 -6.51 -18.18
C LEU A 34 -14.05 -6.96 -17.49
N PHE A 35 -14.30 -6.45 -16.29
CA PHE A 35 -15.52 -6.71 -15.53
C PHE A 35 -16.74 -5.89 -15.99
N GLY A 36 -16.53 -5.00 -16.98
CA GLY A 36 -17.55 -4.16 -17.59
C GLY A 36 -17.83 -2.87 -16.81
N TRP A 37 -16.87 -2.40 -16.02
CA TRP A 37 -16.94 -1.15 -15.27
C TRP A 37 -15.96 -0.14 -15.84
N ASP A 38 -16.31 1.13 -15.76
CA ASP A 38 -15.43 2.22 -16.16
C ASP A 38 -14.29 2.41 -15.14
N ALA A 39 -13.04 2.35 -15.58
CA ALA A 39 -11.90 2.46 -14.68
C ALA A 39 -11.72 3.86 -14.07
N GLU A 40 -12.19 4.91 -14.73
CA GLU A 40 -12.12 6.29 -14.23
C GLU A 40 -13.11 6.49 -13.08
N GLU A 41 -14.35 6.00 -13.22
CA GLU A 41 -15.35 6.00 -12.14
C GLU A 41 -14.88 5.19 -10.91
N TRP A 42 -14.13 4.11 -11.14
CA TRP A 42 -13.63 3.20 -10.10
C TRP A 42 -12.24 3.57 -9.56
N ALA A 43 -11.62 4.65 -10.04
CA ALA A 43 -10.28 5.06 -9.62
C ALA A 43 -10.18 5.26 -8.11
N MET A 44 -11.20 5.86 -7.49
CA MET A 44 -11.25 6.03 -6.03
C MET A 44 -11.29 4.69 -5.30
N PHE A 45 -12.07 3.72 -5.80
CA PHE A 45 -12.13 2.39 -5.21
C PHE A 45 -10.76 1.70 -5.25
N ASN A 46 -10.08 1.76 -6.40
CA ASN A 46 -8.74 1.20 -6.59
C ASN A 46 -7.72 1.79 -5.59
N VAL A 47 -7.81 3.09 -5.29
CA VAL A 47 -6.96 3.73 -4.27
C VAL A 47 -7.34 3.28 -2.85
N VAL A 48 -8.63 3.13 -2.54
CA VAL A 48 -9.08 2.72 -1.20
C VAL A 48 -8.67 1.28 -0.88
N ILE A 49 -8.73 0.36 -1.85
CA ILE A 49 -8.38 -1.05 -1.60
C ILE A 49 -6.88 -1.26 -1.35
N GLN A 50 -5.99 -0.38 -1.86
CA GLN A 50 -4.55 -0.38 -1.52
C GLN A 50 -4.31 -0.20 -0.01
N LEU A 51 -5.22 0.49 0.70
CA LEU A 51 -5.14 0.58 2.16
C LEU A 51 -5.22 -0.80 2.83
N GLY A 52 -5.95 -1.74 2.24
CA GLY A 52 -5.99 -3.13 2.71
C GLY A 52 -4.62 -3.81 2.62
N ALA A 53 -3.91 -3.61 1.50
CA ALA A 53 -2.55 -4.11 1.34
C ALA A 53 -1.58 -3.45 2.34
N ILE A 54 -1.63 -2.12 2.49
CA ILE A 54 -0.83 -1.39 3.48
C ILE A 54 -1.09 -1.94 4.90
N LEU A 55 -2.35 -2.16 5.27
CA LEU A 55 -2.72 -2.72 6.56
C LEU A 55 -2.18 -4.13 6.76
N ALA A 56 -2.11 -4.96 5.71
CA ALA A 56 -1.50 -6.28 5.80
C ALA A 56 -0.02 -6.19 6.19
N VAL A 57 0.74 -5.24 5.62
CA VAL A 57 2.14 -4.98 5.98
C VAL A 57 2.27 -4.46 7.41
N VAL A 58 1.43 -3.48 7.79
CA VAL A 58 1.43 -2.93 9.16
C VAL A 58 1.14 -4.02 10.18
N TYR A 59 0.18 -4.89 9.90
CA TYR A 59 -0.16 -6.02 10.76
C TYR A 59 1.00 -7.04 10.84
N GLN A 60 1.55 -7.45 9.69
CA GLN A 60 2.64 -8.42 9.63
C GLN A 60 3.91 -7.94 10.37
N TYR A 61 4.21 -6.64 10.31
CA TYR A 61 5.38 -6.03 10.94
C TYR A 61 5.03 -5.19 12.18
N CYS A 62 3.87 -5.41 12.79
CA CYS A 62 3.39 -4.59 13.91
C CYS A 62 4.38 -4.54 15.08
N GLY A 63 5.02 -5.67 15.40
CA GLY A 63 6.06 -5.75 16.43
C GLY A 63 7.31 -4.95 16.09
N THR A 64 7.73 -4.96 14.82
CA THR A 64 8.87 -4.15 14.34
C THR A 64 8.55 -2.66 14.41
N PHE A 65 7.38 -2.24 13.93
CA PHE A 65 6.95 -0.85 14.02
C PHE A 65 6.82 -0.37 15.45
N TRP A 66 6.22 -1.18 16.32
CA TRP A 66 6.06 -0.85 17.73
C TRP A 66 7.38 -0.79 18.48
N GLY A 67 8.29 -1.73 18.19
CA GLY A 67 9.67 -1.71 18.71
C GLY A 67 10.43 -0.47 18.26
N ALA A 68 10.34 -0.12 16.98
CA ALA A 68 10.94 1.09 16.44
C ALA A 68 10.36 2.36 17.09
N ALA A 69 9.03 2.45 17.22
CA ALA A 69 8.35 3.59 17.84
C ALA A 69 8.79 3.79 19.31
N ARG A 70 8.80 2.72 20.10
CA ARG A 70 9.31 2.76 21.48
C ARG A 70 10.79 3.15 21.53
N GLY A 71 11.61 2.62 20.62
CA GLY A 71 13.03 2.95 20.54
C GLY A 71 13.26 4.42 20.21
N VAL A 72 12.45 5.01 19.33
CA VAL A 72 12.48 6.46 19.04
C VAL A 72 12.11 7.28 20.27
N LEU A 73 11.02 6.92 20.97
CA LEU A 73 10.58 7.62 22.19
C LEU A 73 11.63 7.58 23.31
N LYS A 74 12.40 6.50 23.40
CA LYS A 74 13.47 6.33 24.39
C LYS A 74 14.85 6.80 23.90
N LEU A 75 14.95 7.36 22.69
CA LEU A 75 16.21 7.76 22.06
C LEU A 75 17.24 6.61 21.97
N GLU A 76 16.75 5.38 21.79
CA GLU A 76 17.59 4.21 21.60
C GLU A 76 18.21 4.20 20.20
N PRO A 77 19.51 3.89 20.06
CA PRO A 77 20.19 3.92 18.76
C PRO A 77 19.52 3.06 17.68
N GLN A 78 18.88 1.94 18.07
CA GLN A 78 18.20 1.04 17.12
C GLN A 78 16.93 1.68 16.52
N GLY A 79 16.08 2.27 17.37
CA GLY A 79 14.86 2.95 16.91
C GLY A 79 15.18 4.18 16.04
N LEU A 80 16.17 4.97 16.44
CA LEU A 80 16.63 6.12 15.66
C LEU A 80 17.21 5.72 14.30
N ARG A 81 18.00 4.64 14.23
CA ARG A 81 18.52 4.10 12.96
C ARG A 81 17.39 3.62 12.05
N PHE A 82 16.37 2.96 12.59
CA PHE A 82 15.20 2.54 11.83
C PHE A 82 14.48 3.77 11.23
N ALA A 83 14.12 4.75 12.06
CA ALA A 83 13.42 5.96 11.62
C ALA A 83 14.24 6.74 10.57
N ARG A 84 15.54 6.93 10.81
CA ARG A 84 16.45 7.56 9.85
C ARG A 84 16.46 6.82 8.52
N ASN A 85 16.59 5.49 8.52
CA ASN A 85 16.65 4.71 7.29
C ASN A 85 15.32 4.79 6.50
N VAL A 86 14.17 4.74 7.18
CA VAL A 86 12.86 4.93 6.55
C VAL A 86 12.75 6.34 5.94
N LEU A 87 13.13 7.38 6.68
CA LEU A 87 13.11 8.75 6.18
C LEU A 87 14.03 8.92 4.97
N LEU A 88 15.26 8.38 5.00
CA LEU A 88 16.19 8.44 3.88
C LEU A 88 15.66 7.70 2.63
N GLY A 89 14.90 6.62 2.81
CA GLY A 89 14.26 5.91 1.70
C GLY A 89 13.01 6.61 1.15
N PHE A 90 12.26 7.30 2.01
CA PHE A 90 11.01 7.97 1.66
C PHE A 90 11.20 9.37 1.06
N LEU A 91 12.12 10.17 1.62
CA LEU A 91 12.28 11.59 1.29
C LEU A 91 12.50 11.86 -0.21
N PRO A 92 13.36 11.12 -0.94
CA PRO A 92 13.54 11.36 -2.37
C PRO A 92 12.23 11.27 -3.16
N SER A 93 11.46 10.20 -2.94
CA SER A 93 10.18 9.97 -3.60
C SER A 93 9.13 11.01 -3.20
N ALA A 94 9.10 11.43 -1.93
CA ALA A 94 8.17 12.44 -1.44
C ALA A 94 8.45 13.83 -2.02
N ILE A 95 9.73 14.22 -2.13
CA ILE A 95 10.13 15.50 -2.73
C ILE A 95 9.82 15.51 -4.22
N ILE A 96 10.19 14.44 -4.95
CA ILE A 96 9.93 14.34 -6.38
C ILE A 96 8.42 14.30 -6.66
N GLY A 97 7.63 13.60 -5.84
CA GLY A 97 6.18 13.55 -6.01
C GLY A 97 5.43 14.83 -5.65
N LEU A 98 6.06 15.76 -4.93
CA LEU A 98 5.48 17.05 -4.56
C LEU A 98 5.72 18.13 -5.61
N ILE A 99 6.83 18.06 -6.35
CA ILE A 99 7.26 19.05 -7.37
C ILE A 99 6.64 18.70 -8.71
#